data_AF-A0A4Q6IBU0-F1
#
_entry.id   AF-A0A4Q6IBU0-F1
#
_cell.length_a   1.000
_cell.length_b   1.000
_cell.length_c   1.000
_cell.angle_alpha   90.00
_cell.angle_beta   90.00
_cell.angle_gamma   90.00
#
_symmetry.space_group_name_H-M   'P 1'
#
loop_
_entity.id
_entity.type
_entity.pdbx_description
1 polymer ?
#
loop_
_entity_poly.entity_id
_entity_poly.type
_entity_poly.pdbx_seq_one_letter_code
_entity_poly.pdbx_strand_id
1 'polypeptide(L)'
;MTDEKRRGATRTTAPLKVDAAIDELIADGAHFLGMTKKDLVAEAVRVYLEIRREEVRANMLEKMRKLDGGLESSVSLLTGLSPERIKELGGVGEDD
;
A
#
# COMPACT_ATOMS: atom_id res chain seq x y z
N MET A 1 17.55 8.33 -38.11
CA MET A 1 16.45 7.39 -37.84
C MET A 1 16.83 6.60 -36.60
N THR A 2 16.29 7.00 -35.47
CA THR A 2 16.68 6.64 -34.10
C THR A 2 16.37 5.17 -33.80
N ASP A 3 17.40 4.39 -33.45
CA ASP A 3 17.26 3.04 -32.90
C ASP A 3 16.97 3.14 -31.41
N GLU A 4 15.79 3.68 -31.08
CA GLU A 4 15.21 3.62 -29.74
C GLU A 4 14.50 2.27 -29.60
N LYS A 5 15.25 1.18 -29.79
CA LYS A 5 14.77 -0.17 -29.52
C LYS A 5 14.54 -0.31 -28.03
N ARG A 6 13.26 -0.13 -27.66
CA ARG A 6 12.58 -0.64 -26.47
C ARG A 6 13.52 -1.42 -25.56
N ARG A 7 14.01 -0.75 -24.52
CA ARG A 7 14.60 -1.38 -23.36
C ARG A 7 13.50 -2.26 -22.75
N GLY A 8 13.39 -3.51 -23.24
CA GLY A 8 12.46 -4.48 -22.71
C GLY A 8 12.74 -4.60 -21.23
N ALA A 9 11.80 -4.17 -20.38
CA ALA A 9 11.94 -4.29 -18.95
C ALA A 9 12.28 -5.74 -18.64
N THR A 10 13.51 -6.00 -18.20
CA THR A 10 13.94 -7.32 -17.79
C THR A 10 12.95 -7.77 -16.71
N ARG A 11 12.19 -8.85 -16.94
CA ARG A 11 11.30 -9.39 -15.92
C ARG A 11 12.17 -9.90 -14.79
N THR A 12 12.36 -9.08 -13.77
CA THR A 12 13.07 -9.47 -12.55
C THR A 12 12.14 -10.32 -11.72
N THR A 13 12.62 -11.49 -11.30
CA THR A 13 11.91 -12.33 -10.34
C THR A 13 12.60 -12.20 -8.98
N ALA A 14 11.82 -12.04 -7.92
CA ALA A 14 12.31 -12.06 -6.56
C ALA A 14 11.81 -13.31 -5.82
N PRO A 15 12.61 -13.93 -4.95
CA PRO A 15 12.15 -15.01 -4.10
C PRO A 15 11.16 -14.48 -3.04
N LEU A 16 10.04 -15.18 -2.86
CA LEU A 16 9.07 -14.93 -1.80
C LEU A 16 9.14 -16.08 -0.80
N LYS A 17 9.45 -15.77 0.46
CA LYS A 17 9.44 -16.75 1.54
C LYS A 17 8.01 -16.89 2.07
N VAL A 18 7.53 -18.12 2.14
CA VAL A 18 6.25 -18.51 2.73
C VAL A 18 6.49 -19.69 3.65
N ASP A 19 5.58 -19.93 4.60
CA ASP A 19 5.60 -21.16 5.38
C ASP A 19 5.15 -22.37 4.53
N ALA A 20 5.36 -23.57 5.06
CA ALA A 20 5.09 -24.82 4.35
C ALA A 20 3.60 -25.01 4.03
N ALA A 21 2.70 -24.62 4.94
CA ALA A 21 1.27 -24.79 4.74
C ALA A 21 0.75 -23.89 3.60
N ILE A 22 1.27 -22.67 3.50
CA ILE A 22 0.98 -21.77 2.39
C ILE A 22 1.60 -22.26 1.08
N ASP A 23 2.82 -22.81 1.08
CA ASP A 23 3.40 -23.37 -0.16
C ASP A 23 2.59 -24.56 -0.70
N GLU A 24 2.07 -25.42 0.18
CA GLU A 24 1.17 -26.52 -0.20
C GLU A 24 -0.13 -25.98 -0.80
N LEU A 25 -0.77 -24.99 -0.16
CA LEU A 25 -1.97 -24.35 -0.68
C LEU A 25 -1.74 -23.71 -2.07
N ILE A 26 -0.59 -23.06 -2.25
CA ILE A 26 -0.19 -22.49 -3.55
C ILE A 26 0.04 -23.61 -4.58
N ALA A 27 0.64 -24.74 -4.18
CA ALA A 27 0.89 -25.87 -5.06
C ALA A 27 -0.42 -26.48 -5.57
N ASP A 28 -1.34 -26.78 -4.66
CA ASP A 28 -2.62 -27.40 -4.97
C ASP A 28 -3.46 -26.45 -5.83
N GLY A 29 -3.58 -25.18 -5.43
CA GLY A 29 -4.30 -24.19 -6.20
C GLY A 29 -3.76 -24.02 -7.62
N ALA A 30 -2.43 -23.97 -7.77
CA ALA A 30 -1.79 -23.82 -9.07
C ALA A 30 -2.02 -25.06 -9.95
N HIS A 31 -1.94 -26.26 -9.34
CA HIS A 31 -2.23 -27.52 -10.01
C HIS A 31 -3.66 -27.58 -10.53
N PHE A 32 -4.65 -27.32 -9.67
CA PHE A 32 -6.07 -27.40 -10.05
C PHE A 32 -6.46 -26.37 -11.11
N LEU A 33 -5.83 -25.20 -11.10
CA LEU A 33 -6.11 -24.12 -12.04
C LEU A 33 -5.25 -24.18 -13.31
N GLY A 34 -4.36 -25.18 -13.44
CA GLY A 34 -3.50 -25.33 -14.61
C GLY A 34 -2.54 -24.16 -14.83
N MET A 35 -2.11 -23.50 -13.75
CA MET A 35 -1.23 -22.33 -13.80
C MET A 35 0.08 -22.59 -13.05
N THR A 36 1.09 -21.75 -13.26
CA THR A 36 2.29 -21.83 -12.44
C THR A 36 2.02 -21.25 -11.04
N LYS A 37 2.74 -21.75 -10.02
CA LYS A 37 2.69 -21.16 -8.66
C LYS A 37 2.93 -19.64 -8.70
N LYS A 38 3.82 -19.17 -9.58
CA LYS A 38 4.16 -17.74 -9.71
C LYS A 38 3.00 -16.92 -10.24
N ASP A 39 2.31 -17.43 -11.26
CA ASP A 39 1.16 -16.75 -11.87
C ASP A 39 -0.02 -16.73 -10.90
N LEU A 40 -0.25 -17.83 -10.17
CA LEU A 40 -1.26 -17.86 -9.11
C LEU A 40 -1.03 -16.78 -8.06
N VAL A 41 0.20 -16.67 -7.54
CA VAL A 41 0.55 -15.65 -6.54
C VAL A 41 0.40 -14.25 -7.11
N ALA A 42 0.80 -14.02 -8.37
CA ALA A 42 0.66 -12.71 -9.02
C ALA A 42 -0.82 -12.30 -9.17
N GLU A 43 -1.68 -13.21 -9.63
CA GLU A 43 -3.13 -12.99 -9.76
C GLU A 43 -3.76 -12.75 -8.38
N ALA A 44 -3.46 -13.62 -7.40
CA ALA A 44 -4.00 -13.52 -6.05
C ALA A 44 -3.65 -12.19 -5.38
N VAL A 45 -2.41 -11.71 -5.51
CA VAL A 45 -1.98 -10.42 -4.96
C VAL A 45 -2.74 -9.27 -5.61
N ARG A 46 -2.92 -9.28 -6.94
CA ARG A 46 -3.70 -8.24 -7.63
C ARG A 46 -5.15 -8.21 -7.14
N VAL A 47 -5.79 -9.36 -7.09
CA VAL A 47 -7.19 -9.47 -6.63
C VAL A 47 -7.33 -9.03 -5.17
N TYR A 48 -6.43 -9.48 -4.29
CA TYR A 48 -6.47 -9.12 -2.88
C TYR A 48 -6.33 -7.60 -2.66
N LEU A 49 -5.43 -6.95 -3.40
CA LEU A 49 -5.24 -5.51 -3.32
C LEU A 49 -6.40 -4.73 -3.94
N GLU A 50 -7.02 -5.23 -5.01
CA GLU A 50 -8.19 -4.59 -5.62
C GLU A 50 -9.39 -4.60 -4.67
N ILE A 51 -9.66 -5.75 -4.04
CA ILE A 51 -10.74 -5.88 -3.03
C ILE A 51 -10.52 -4.92 -1.86
N ARG A 52 -9.26 -4.70 -1.47
CA ARG A 52 -8.89 -3.81 -0.35
C ARG A 52 -8.49 -2.41 -0.76
N ARG A 53 -8.78 -2.00 -2.00
CA ARG A 53 -8.31 -0.72 -2.54
C ARG A 53 -8.74 0.49 -1.70
N GLU A 54 -9.97 0.47 -1.18
CA GLU A 54 -10.49 1.55 -0.33
C GLU A 54 -9.79 1.60 1.04
N GLU A 55 -9.57 0.44 1.66
CA GLU A 55 -8.83 0.31 2.92
C GLU A 55 -7.37 0.78 2.76
N VAL A 56 -6.71 0.36 1.68
CA VAL A 56 -5.35 0.81 1.34
C VAL A 56 -5.31 2.32 1.16
N ARG A 57 -6.27 2.89 0.43
CA ARG A 57 -6.36 4.35 0.22
C ARG A 57 -6.61 5.10 1.53
N ALA A 58 -7.52 4.62 2.37
CA ALA A 58 -7.83 5.24 3.66
C ALA A 58 -6.60 5.24 4.58
N ASN A 59 -5.92 4.10 4.70
CA ASN A 59 -4.71 3.96 5.50
C ASN A 59 -3.56 4.83 4.96
N MET A 60 -3.42 4.95 3.64
CA MET A 60 -2.42 5.83 3.03
C MET A 60 -2.69 7.30 3.37
N LEU A 61 -3.93 7.76 3.20
CA LEU A 61 -4.31 9.14 3.55
C LEU A 61 -4.12 9.42 5.04
N GLU A 62 -4.42 8.46 5.92
CA GLU A 62 -4.16 8.59 7.35
C GLU A 62 -2.68 8.72 7.65
N LYS A 63 -1.84 7.88 7.04
CA LYS A 63 -0.38 7.98 7.18
C LYS A 63 0.15 9.30 6.63
N MET A 64 -0.36 9.78 5.50
CA MET A 64 0.04 11.07 4.94
C MET A 64 -0.37 12.23 5.84
N ARG A 65 -1.55 12.21 6.46
CA ARG A 65 -1.93 13.21 7.48
C ARG A 65 -0.98 13.20 8.67
N LYS A 66 -0.60 12.02 9.17
CA LYS A 66 0.38 11.91 10.26
C LYS A 66 1.78 12.40 9.86
N LEU A 67 2.13 12.29 8.58
CA LEU A 67 3.44 12.67 8.03
C LEU A 67 3.48 14.09 7.47
N ASP A 68 2.34 14.78 7.31
CA ASP A 68 2.30 16.12 6.71
C ASP A 68 3.09 17.16 7.51
N GLY A 69 3.48 16.82 8.75
CA GLY A 69 4.42 17.60 9.56
C GLY A 69 3.90 18.97 9.94
N GLY A 70 2.62 19.26 9.66
CA GLY A 70 2.01 20.53 10.00
C GLY A 70 1.93 20.71 11.51
N LEU A 71 1.99 21.97 11.96
CA LEU A 71 1.80 22.31 13.36
C LEU A 71 0.43 21.80 13.86
N GLU A 72 -0.60 21.87 13.01
CA GLU A 72 -1.95 21.39 13.34
C GLU A 72 -2.00 19.86 13.49
N SER A 73 -1.37 19.12 12.59
CA SER A 73 -1.25 17.66 12.67
C SER A 73 -0.45 17.22 13.90
N SER A 74 0.62 17.94 14.22
CA SER A 74 1.42 17.71 15.43
C SER A 74 0.63 17.97 16.72
N VAL A 75 -0.14 19.07 16.77
CA VAL A 75 -1.01 19.38 17.91
C VAL A 75 -2.14 18.36 18.04
N SER A 76 -2.74 17.90 16.93
CA SER A 76 -3.72 16.82 16.93
C SER A 76 -3.15 15.51 17.47
N LEU A 77 -1.94 15.13 17.06
CA LEU A 77 -1.24 13.95 17.59
C LEU A 77 -0.90 14.06 19.08
N LEU A 78 -0.49 15.25 19.55
CA LEU A 78 -0.11 15.46 20.95
C LEU A 78 -1.32 15.51 21.89
N THR A 79 -2.42 16.09 21.44
CA THR A 79 -3.60 16.37 22.27
C THR A 79 -4.72 15.35 22.10
N GLY A 80 -4.71 14.56 21.01
CA GLY A 80 -5.79 13.65 20.64
C GLY A 80 -7.07 14.36 20.14
N LEU A 81 -7.03 15.68 19.97
CA LEU A 81 -8.15 16.46 19.47
C LEU A 81 -8.21 16.38 17.94
N SER A 82 -9.42 16.34 17.38
CA SER A 82 -9.58 16.42 15.92
C SER A 82 -9.23 17.83 15.40
N PRO A 83 -8.84 17.97 14.12
CA PRO A 83 -8.54 19.27 13.53
C PRO A 83 -9.69 20.28 13.69
N GLU A 84 -10.93 19.82 13.59
CA GLU A 84 -12.12 20.65 13.76
C GLU A 84 -12.21 21.21 15.19
N ARG A 85 -11.91 20.37 16.19
CA ARG A 85 -11.90 20.78 17.59
C ARG A 85 -10.75 21.73 17.91
N ILE A 86 -9.60 21.55 17.28
CA ILE A 86 -8.47 22.48 17.40
C ILE A 86 -8.85 23.85 16.83
N LYS A 87 -9.50 23.88 15.66
CA LYS A 87 -10.01 25.11 15.04
C LYS A 87 -11.06 25.83 15.89
N GLU A 88 -11.99 25.09 16.50
CA GLU A 88 -12.96 25.65 17.45
C GLU A 88 -12.30 26.31 18.68
N LEU A 89 -11.13 25.81 19.08
CA LEU A 89 -10.38 26.30 20.23
C LEU A 89 -9.39 27.42 19.90
N GLY A 90 -9.46 27.98 18.68
CA GLY A 90 -8.61 29.09 18.23
C GLY A 90 -7.57 28.70 17.18
N GLY A 91 -7.50 27.41 16.79
CA GLY A 91 -6.56 26.92 15.79
C GLY A 91 -5.11 26.86 16.28
N VAL A 92 -4.21 26.50 15.37
CA VAL A 92 -2.77 26.71 15.55
C VAL A 92 -2.39 27.98 14.81
N GLY A 93 -1.92 29.00 15.52
CA GLY A 93 -1.45 30.24 14.89
C GLY A 93 -0.19 29.98 14.08
N GLU A 94 -0.14 30.46 12.85
CA GLU A 94 1.13 30.73 12.16
C GLU A 94 1.55 32.13 12.61
N ASP A 95 2.49 32.22 13.54
CA ASP A 95 3.18 33.48 13.79
C ASP A 95 4.10 33.75 12.57
N ASP A 96 3.90 34.89 11.91
CA ASP A 96 4.67 35.40 10.74
C ASP A 96 6.21 35.38 10.94
#